data_AF-A0A382ZM86-F1
#
_entry.id   AF-A0A382ZM86-F1
#
_cell.length_a   1.000
_cell.length_b   1.000
_cell.length_c   1.000
_cell.angle_alpha   90.00
_cell.angle_beta   90.00
_cell.angle_gamma   90.00
#
_symmetry.space_group_name_H-M   'P 1'
#
loop_
_entity.id
_entity.type
_entity.pdbx_description
1 polymer ?
#
loop_
_entity_poly.entity_id
_entity_poly.type
_entity_poly.pdbx_seq_one_letter_code
_entity_poly.pdbx_strand_id
1 'polypeptide(L)' 'MHGMAGVIPTNYEIVFEPLFHNFKFNGEEIITLNLSKPTNSIILDAAELSIKESHITQGRK' A
#
# COMPACT_ATOMS: atom_id res chain seq x y z
N MET A 1 -8.35 3.37 -18.69
CA MET A 1 -7.28 3.13 -17.71
C MET A 1 -6.49 4.44 -17.56
N HIS A 2 -6.94 5.33 -16.67
CA HIS A 2 -6.20 6.56 -16.35
C HIS A 2 -5.06 6.14 -15.41
N GLY A 3 -3.87 5.87 -15.95
CA GLY A 3 -2.68 5.74 -15.11
C GLY A 3 -2.53 7.06 -14.35
N MET A 4 -2.58 7.02 -13.03
CA MET A 4 -2.38 8.21 -12.20
C MET A 4 -0.97 8.74 -12.45
N ALA A 5 -0.86 9.71 -13.35
CA ALA A 5 0.38 10.34 -13.74
C ALA A 5 0.93 11.14 -12.55
N GLY A 6 1.63 10.45 -11.64
CA GLY A 6 2.41 11.09 -10.59
C GLY A 6 2.44 10.41 -9.23
N VAL A 7 1.89 9.21 -9.06
CA VAL A 7 2.17 8.36 -7.89
C VAL A 7 2.96 7.15 -8.38
N ILE A 8 4.27 7.14 -8.10
CA ILE A 8 5.18 6.11 -8.63
C ILE A 8 5.71 5.31 -7.43
N PRO A 9 5.35 4.04 -7.28
CA PRO A 9 5.95 3.21 -6.24
C PRO A 9 7.42 2.93 -6.55
N THR A 10 8.26 3.01 -5.53
CA THR A 10 9.71 2.79 -5.63
C THR A 10 10.19 1.60 -4.83
N ASN A 11 9.46 1.20 -3.79
CA ASN A 11 9.77 0.04 -2.97
C ASN A 11 8.51 -0.54 -2.32
N TYR A 12 8.53 -1.84 -2.08
CA TYR A 12 7.51 -2.56 -1.31
C TYR A 12 8.18 -3.38 -0.22
N GLU A 13 7.68 -3.27 1.00
CA GLU A 13 7.95 -4.21 2.08
C GLU A 13 6.64 -4.89 2.43
N ILE A 14 6.63 -6.23 2.37
CA ILE A 14 5.42 -7.02 2.54
C ILE A 14 5.69 -8.08 3.60
N VAL A 15 4.88 -8.06 4.65
CA VAL A 15 4.83 -9.10 5.68
C VAL A 15 3.51 -9.83 5.53
N PHE A 16 3.58 -11.17 5.56
CA PHE A 16 2.41 -12.03 5.46
C PHE A 16 2.47 -13.10 6.54
N GLU A 17 1.41 -13.17 7.35
CA GLU A 17 1.27 -14.12 8.44
C GLU A 17 0.02 -14.99 8.21
N PRO A 18 0.19 -16.26 7.77
CA PRO A 18 -0.93 -17.17 7.59
C PRO A 18 -1.47 -17.66 8.95
N LEU A 19 -2.79 -17.68 9.08
CA LEU A 19 -3.51 -18.24 10.21
C LEU A 19 -4.04 -19.62 9.85
N PHE A 20 -3.24 -20.66 10.10
CA PHE A 20 -3.53 -22.05 9.68
C PHE A 20 -4.79 -22.66 10.31
N HIS A 21 -5.32 -22.08 11.39
CA HIS A 21 -6.51 -22.60 12.07
C HIS A 21 -7.83 -22.13 11.43
N ASN A 22 -7.82 -21.10 10.58
CA ASN A 22 -9.04 -20.53 10.01
C ASN A 22 -8.91 -20.12 8.53
N PHE A 23 -7.83 -20.51 7.85
CA PHE A 23 -7.54 -20.19 6.44
C PHE A 23 -7.59 -18.68 6.13
N LYS A 24 -7.24 -17.85 7.11
CA LYS A 24 -7.07 -16.39 6.93
C LYS A 24 -5.60 -16.02 7.00
N PHE A 25 -5.31 -14.75 6.81
CA PHE A 25 -3.99 -14.19 7.02
C PHE A 25 -4.09 -12.80 7.65
N ASN A 26 -3.04 -12.42 8.36
CA ASN A 26 -2.72 -11.02 8.59
C ASN A 26 -1.59 -10.62 7.64
N GLY A 27 -1.49 -9.33 7.36
CA GLY A 27 -0.37 -8.81 6.60
C GLY A 27 -0.19 -7.33 6.82
N GLU A 28 1.00 -6.86 6.48
CA GLU A 28 1.36 -5.46 6.47
C GLU A 28 2.07 -5.18 5.15
N GLU A 29 1.69 -4.09 4.50
CA GLU A 29 2.29 -3.63 3.26
C GLU A 29 2.75 -2.18 3.45
N ILE A 30 4.04 -1.94 3.25
CA ILE A 30 4.63 -0.61 3.26
C ILE A 30 5.06 -0.30 1.83
N ILE A 31 4.39 0.66 1.21
CA ILE A 31 4.69 1.12 -0.15
C ILE A 31 5.43 2.45 -0.06
N THR A 32 6.67 2.49 -0.52
CA THR A 32 7.38 3.76 -0.70
C THR A 32 6.97 4.37 -2.04
N LEU A 33 6.51 5.62 -2.00
CA LEU A 33 5.96 6.32 -3.17
C LEU A 33 6.75 7.59 -3.45
N ASN A 34 7.09 7.81 -4.72
CA ASN A 34 7.51 9.10 -5.25
C ASN A 34 6.31 9.82 -5.86
N LEU A 35 6.03 11.02 -5.35
CA LEU A 35 4.98 11.89 -5.85
C LEU A 35 5.58 12.92 -6.82
N SER A 36 5.22 12.86 -8.11
CA SER A 36 5.71 13.84 -9.10
C SER A 36 4.93 15.15 -9.06
N LYS A 37 3.74 15.15 -8.43
CA LYS A 37 2.88 16.32 -8.19
C LYS A 37 2.21 16.19 -6.82
N PRO A 38 1.88 17.31 -6.15
CA PRO A 38 1.06 17.26 -4.95
C PRO A 38 -0.29 16.60 -5.24
N THR A 39 -0.71 15.70 -4.34
CA THR A 39 -2.01 15.02 -4.41
C THR A 39 -2.57 14.85 -3.00
N ASN A 40 -3.89 14.80 -2.91
CA ASN A 40 -4.63 14.43 -1.70
C ASN A 40 -5.21 13.00 -1.79
N SER A 41 -4.94 12.27 -2.87
CA SER A 41 -5.40 10.90 -3.07
C SER A 41 -4.30 10.03 -3.68
N ILE A 42 -4.22 8.79 -3.19
CA ILE A 42 -3.37 7.71 -3.68
C ILE A 42 -4.33 6.54 -3.93
N ILE A 43 -4.37 6.03 -5.16
CA ILE A 43 -5.24 4.90 -5.54
C ILE A 43 -4.35 3.71 -5.89
N LEU A 44 -4.68 2.56 -5.33
CA LEU A 44 -4.03 1.27 -5.56
C LEU A 44 -5.08 0.18 -5.73
N ASP A 45 -4.69 -0.91 -6.39
CA ASP A 45 -5.54 -2.08 -6.55
C ASP A 45 -5.55 -2.89 -5.24
N ALA A 46 -6.74 -3.32 -4.82
CA ALA A 46 -6.92 -4.20 -3.67
C ALA A 46 -8.12 -5.12 -3.93
N ALA A 47 -7.89 -6.43 -3.90
CA ALA A 47 -8.94 -7.43 -4.09
C ALA A 47 -8.94 -8.39 -2.90
N GLU A 48 -10.14 -8.67 -2.36
CA GLU A 48 -10.34 -9.64 -1.27
C GLU A 48 -9.56 -9.32 0.03
N LEU A 49 -9.14 -8.07 0.21
CA LEU A 49 -8.46 -7.58 1.42
C LEU A 49 -9.42 -6.78 2.32
N SER A 50 -9.34 -7.03 3.62
CA SER A 50 -9.95 -6.17 4.64
C SER A 50 -8.89 -5.24 5.23
N ILE A 51 -8.86 -3.98 4.82
CA ILE A 51 -7.92 -2.98 5.34
C ILE A 51 -8.38 -2.54 6.73
N LYS A 52 -7.58 -2.84 7.76
CA LYS A 52 -7.88 -2.48 9.15
C LYS A 52 -7.43 -1.06 9.47
N GLU A 53 -6.22 -0.70 9.05
CA GLU A 53 -5.58 0.58 9.33
C GLU A 53 -4.70 0.97 8.13
N SER A 54 -4.48 2.28 7.96
CA SER A 54 -3.55 2.82 6.99
C SER A 54 -2.96 4.13 7.50
N HIS A 55 -1.68 4.35 7.22
CA HIS A 55 -0.95 5.53 7.67
C HIS A 55 -0.05 6.06 6.56
N ILE A 56 0.17 7.37 6.56
CA ILE A 56 1.11 8.04 5.65
C ILE A 56 2.24 8.63 6.50
N THR A 57 3.46 8.27 6.15
CA THR A 57 4.68 8.86 6.72
C THR A 57 5.46 9.57 5.64
N GLN A 58 5.90 10.80 5.91
CA GLN A 58 6.78 11.51 4.99
C GLN A 58 8.20 10.97 5.13
N GLY A 59 8.76 10.42 4.04
CA GLY A 59 10.16 10.02 3.98
C GLY A 59 11.09 11.22 4.21
N ARG A 60 12.23 10.99 4.88
CA ARG A 60 13.29 12.01 5.02
C ARG A 60 14.02 12.12 3.68
N LYS A 61 14.26 13.36 3.25
CA LYS A 61 15.02 13.69 2.04
C LYS A 61 16.51 13.37 2.21
#